data_AF-A0A4Q1A1F2-F1
#
_entry.id   AF-A0A4Q1A1F2-F1
#
_cell.length_a   1.000
_cell.length_b   1.000
_cell.length_c   1.000
_cell.angle_alpha   90.00
_cell.angle_beta   90.00
_cell.angle_gamma   90.00
#
_symmetry.space_group_name_H-M   'P 1'
#
loop_
_entity.id
_entity.type
_entity.pdbx_description
1 polymer ?
#
loop_
_entity_poly.entity_id
_entity_poly.type
_entity_poly.pdbx_seq_one_letter_code
_entity_poly.pdbx_strand_id
1 'polypeptide(L)'
;MLKSKNEELFIELYSFEQLTYSNIEKRMNISRKEVQELHNQLQEQISSIQKIRNRFNSKKNLANFGFKDFRSFYTWYKKQPNTCCYCGVNQEDAVNSKVYKNLKRKTRAISLEIERVVTFPEFKNIYSPSNCRLACHICNNAKSDFLTPSEFKFIAIGINKFWSSKIKKEVIFPAEVYNTFNSE
;
A
#
# COMPACT_ATOMS: atom_id res chain seq x y z
N MET A 1 10.46 9.09 -19.64
CA MET A 1 10.30 8.24 -20.84
C MET A 1 8.83 7.87 -20.97
N LEU A 2 8.22 8.15 -22.12
CA LEU A 2 6.91 7.59 -22.47
C LEU A 2 7.09 6.09 -22.71
N LYS A 3 6.21 5.26 -22.16
CA LYS A 3 6.24 3.82 -22.42
C LYS A 3 5.76 3.55 -23.83
N SER A 4 6.32 2.52 -24.46
CA SER A 4 5.80 2.11 -25.75
C SER A 4 4.41 1.49 -25.60
N LYS A 5 3.56 1.62 -26.62
CA LYS A 5 2.22 1.01 -26.65
C LYS A 5 2.26 -0.51 -26.38
N ASN A 6 3.35 -1.17 -26.80
CA ASN A 6 3.56 -2.60 -26.59
C ASN A 6 3.87 -2.93 -25.13
N GLU A 7 4.66 -2.11 -24.43
CA GLU A 7 4.93 -2.27 -22.99
C GLU A 7 3.66 -2.10 -22.16
N GLU A 8 2.84 -1.09 -22.47
CA GLU A 8 1.58 -0.85 -21.77
C GLU A 8 0.59 -2.00 -21.96
N LEU A 9 0.43 -2.48 -23.20
CA LEU A 9 -0.41 -3.62 -23.52
C LEU A 9 0.08 -4.90 -22.84
N PHE A 10 1.40 -5.15 -22.83
CA PHE A 10 1.96 -6.30 -22.12
C PHE A 10 1.66 -6.27 -20.62
N ILE A 11 1.84 -5.11 -19.97
CA ILE A 11 1.53 -4.95 -18.54
C ILE A 11 0.05 -5.20 -18.26
N GLU A 12 -0.83 -4.68 -19.11
CA GLU A 12 -2.27 -4.87 -19.00
C GLU A 12 -2.62 -6.38 -19.03
N LEU A 13 -2.18 -7.09 -20.07
CA LEU A 13 -2.46 -8.51 -20.25
C LEU A 13 -1.80 -9.39 -19.18
N TYR A 14 -0.53 -9.16 -18.87
CA TYR A 14 0.22 -9.99 -17.94
C TYR A 14 -0.14 -9.71 -16.48
N SER A 15 -0.18 -8.44 -16.10
CA SER A 15 -0.38 -8.08 -14.70
C SER A 15 -1.86 -7.99 -14.35
N PHE A 16 -2.67 -7.28 -15.13
CA PHE A 16 -4.06 -7.02 -14.74
C PHE A 16 -5.01 -8.15 -15.13
N GLU A 17 -4.89 -8.68 -16.35
CA GLU A 17 -5.70 -9.81 -16.82
C GLU A 17 -5.14 -11.18 -16.42
N GLN A 18 -3.89 -11.24 -15.95
CA GLN A 18 -3.19 -12.48 -15.53
C GLN A 18 -3.12 -13.54 -16.64
N LEU A 19 -2.96 -13.12 -17.90
CA LEU A 19 -2.82 -14.05 -19.01
C LEU A 19 -1.50 -14.81 -18.97
N THR A 20 -1.53 -16.05 -19.42
CA THR A 20 -0.32 -16.84 -19.66
C THR A 20 0.45 -16.29 -20.86
N TYR A 21 1.74 -16.57 -20.94
CA TYR A 21 2.56 -16.16 -22.09
C TYR A 21 1.98 -16.65 -23.42
N SER A 22 1.41 -17.86 -23.47
CA SER A 22 0.78 -18.39 -24.69
C SER A 22 -0.40 -17.54 -25.17
N ASN A 23 -1.20 -17.02 -24.23
CA ASN A 23 -2.31 -16.14 -24.58
C ASN A 23 -1.83 -14.74 -24.97
N ILE A 24 -0.74 -14.25 -24.35
CA ILE A 24 -0.14 -12.96 -24.68
C ILE A 24 0.47 -12.99 -26.09
N GLU A 25 1.20 -14.05 -26.45
CA GLU A 25 1.73 -14.27 -27.82
C GLU A 25 0.62 -14.10 -28.87
N LYS A 26 -0.50 -14.80 -28.67
CA LYS A 26 -1.67 -14.72 -29.57
C LYS A 26 -2.29 -13.32 -29.59
N ARG A 27 -2.41 -12.67 -28.43
CA ARG A 27 -3.12 -11.39 -28.31
C ARG A 27 -2.33 -10.22 -28.88
N MET A 28 -1.01 -10.24 -28.74
CA MET A 28 -0.11 -9.21 -29.23
C MET A 28 0.48 -9.55 -30.61
N ASN A 29 0.29 -10.78 -31.10
CA ASN A 29 0.88 -11.29 -32.34
C ASN A 29 2.42 -11.18 -32.34
N ILE A 30 3.04 -11.66 -31.26
CA ILE A 30 4.49 -11.66 -31.05
C ILE A 30 4.97 -13.06 -30.65
N SER A 31 6.25 -13.33 -30.86
CA SER A 31 6.90 -14.59 -30.50
C SER A 31 7.09 -14.74 -28.98
N ARG A 32 7.27 -15.99 -28.52
CA ARG A 32 7.65 -16.29 -27.13
C ARG A 32 8.88 -15.51 -26.66
N LYS A 33 9.84 -15.31 -27.58
CA LYS A 33 11.09 -14.60 -27.28
C LYS A 33 10.81 -13.13 -26.96
N GLU A 34 10.00 -12.46 -27.77
CA GLU A 34 9.60 -11.06 -27.55
C GLU A 34 8.80 -10.89 -26.24
N VAL A 35 7.91 -11.85 -25.91
CA VAL A 35 7.21 -11.86 -24.61
C VAL A 35 8.19 -11.94 -23.44
N GLN A 36 9.22 -12.79 -23.54
CA GLN A 36 10.23 -12.93 -22.49
C GLN A 36 11.10 -11.68 -22.37
N GLU A 37 11.46 -11.05 -23.50
CA GLU A 37 12.19 -9.78 -23.53
C GLU A 37 11.40 -8.67 -22.85
N LEU A 38 10.11 -8.52 -23.17
CA LEU A 38 9.20 -7.58 -22.51
C LEU A 38 9.10 -7.84 -21.00
N HIS A 39 8.95 -9.11 -20.59
CA HIS A 39 8.90 -9.46 -19.18
C HIS A 39 10.18 -9.06 -18.45
N ASN A 40 11.35 -9.37 -19.03
CA ASN A 40 12.65 -9.04 -18.44
C ASN A 40 12.84 -7.53 -18.35
N GLN A 41 12.52 -6.80 -19.42
CA GLN A 41 12.61 -5.35 -19.48
C GLN A 41 11.70 -4.68 -18.43
N LEU A 42 10.52 -5.25 -18.18
CA LEU A 42 9.49 -4.67 -17.30
C LEU A 42 9.47 -5.32 -15.90
N GLN A 43 10.46 -6.13 -15.56
CA GLN A 43 10.48 -6.95 -14.35
C GLN A 43 10.26 -6.16 -13.06
N GLU A 44 10.86 -4.97 -12.94
CA GLU A 44 10.68 -4.10 -11.77
C GLU A 44 9.24 -3.63 -11.61
N GLN A 45 8.62 -3.21 -12.72
CA GLN A 45 7.22 -2.77 -12.72
C GLN A 45 6.30 -3.94 -12.40
N ILE A 46 6.52 -5.10 -13.00
CA ILE A 46 5.77 -6.33 -12.73
C ILE A 46 5.86 -6.69 -11.24
N SER A 47 7.08 -6.68 -10.68
CA SER A 47 7.32 -6.95 -9.26
C SER A 47 6.59 -5.95 -8.35
N SER A 48 6.61 -4.67 -8.70
CA SER A 48 5.88 -3.61 -7.98
C SER A 48 4.36 -3.85 -8.00
N ILE A 49 3.79 -4.14 -9.17
CA ILE A 49 2.37 -4.45 -9.32
C ILE A 49 2.01 -5.72 -8.54
N GLN A 50 2.87 -6.76 -8.59
CA GLN A 50 2.65 -8.01 -7.87
C GLN A 50 2.65 -7.84 -6.35
N LYS A 51 3.52 -6.98 -5.80
CA LYS A 51 3.50 -6.64 -4.36
C LYS A 51 2.15 -6.03 -3.96
N ILE A 52 1.57 -5.16 -4.78
CA ILE A 52 0.25 -4.56 -4.53
C ILE A 52 -0.84 -5.63 -4.64
N ARG A 53 -0.75 -6.53 -5.63
CA ARG A 53 -1.70 -7.64 -5.79
C ARG A 53 -1.68 -8.61 -4.63
N ASN A 54 -0.52 -8.90 -4.06
CA ASN A 54 -0.44 -9.75 -2.86
C ASN A 54 -1.19 -9.12 -1.68
N ARG A 55 -1.12 -7.78 -1.51
CA ARG A 55 -1.92 -7.06 -0.51
C ARG A 55 -3.42 -7.16 -0.79
N PHE A 56 -3.84 -6.98 -2.03
CA PHE A 56 -5.23 -7.17 -2.46
C PHE A 56 -5.71 -8.61 -2.16
N ASN A 57 -4.98 -9.61 -2.63
CA ASN A 57 -5.32 -11.03 -2.45
C ASN A 57 -5.40 -11.45 -0.97
N SER A 58 -4.60 -10.84 -0.10
CA SER A 58 -4.67 -11.10 1.35
C SER A 58 -5.94 -10.60 2.03
N LYS A 59 -6.74 -9.75 1.34
CA LYS A 59 -7.92 -9.09 1.91
C LYS A 59 -9.20 -9.29 1.11
N LYS A 60 -9.12 -9.59 -0.19
CA LYS A 60 -10.27 -9.60 -1.10
C LYS A 60 -11.42 -10.55 -0.73
N ASN A 61 -11.13 -11.60 0.04
CA ASN A 61 -12.13 -12.58 0.49
C ASN A 61 -12.72 -12.26 1.87
N LEU A 62 -12.33 -11.13 2.48
CA LEU A 62 -12.94 -10.69 3.74
C LEU A 62 -14.35 -10.17 3.47
N ALA A 63 -15.30 -10.48 4.34
CA ALA A 63 -16.70 -10.05 4.20
C ALA A 63 -16.87 -8.52 4.13
N ASN A 64 -15.95 -7.78 4.74
CA ASN A 64 -15.93 -6.32 4.77
C ASN A 64 -14.95 -5.71 3.75
N PHE A 65 -14.68 -6.40 2.65
CA PHE A 65 -13.84 -5.89 1.58
C PHE A 65 -14.66 -5.12 0.54
N GLY A 66 -14.43 -3.80 0.45
CA GLY A 66 -15.23 -2.87 -0.35
C GLY A 66 -14.56 -2.37 -1.63
N PHE A 67 -13.43 -2.95 -2.07
CA PHE A 67 -12.88 -2.65 -3.39
C PHE A 67 -13.49 -3.58 -4.45
N LYS A 68 -13.92 -3.01 -5.58
CA LYS A 68 -14.59 -3.73 -6.68
C LYS A 68 -13.72 -4.85 -7.27
N ASP A 69 -12.48 -4.52 -7.56
CA ASP A 69 -11.53 -5.40 -8.24
C ASP A 69 -10.07 -4.95 -7.98
N PHE A 70 -9.11 -5.72 -8.50
CA PHE A 70 -7.70 -5.37 -8.35
C PHE A 70 -7.34 -4.02 -8.99
N ARG A 71 -7.98 -3.63 -10.10
CA ARG A 71 -7.67 -2.36 -10.79
C ARG A 71 -8.09 -1.17 -9.95
N SER A 72 -9.27 -1.20 -9.35
CA SER A 72 -9.76 -0.19 -8.43
C SER A 72 -8.85 -0.04 -7.22
N PHE A 73 -8.42 -1.16 -6.63
CA PHE A 73 -7.48 -1.18 -5.52
C PHE A 73 -6.09 -0.68 -5.90
N TYR A 74 -5.54 -1.10 -7.04
CA TYR A 74 -4.24 -0.65 -7.53
C TYR A 74 -4.23 0.87 -7.76
N THR A 75 -5.29 1.38 -8.41
CA THR A 75 -5.44 2.82 -8.67
C THR A 75 -5.52 3.61 -7.37
N TRP A 76 -6.28 3.13 -6.39
CA TRP A 76 -6.33 3.72 -5.05
C TRP A 76 -4.95 3.69 -4.37
N TYR A 77 -4.27 2.54 -4.37
CA TYR A 77 -2.99 2.35 -3.70
C TYR A 77 -1.91 3.28 -4.27
N LYS A 78 -1.86 3.43 -5.60
CA LYS A 78 -0.90 4.30 -6.29
C LYS A 78 -1.10 5.79 -6.02
N LYS A 79 -2.30 6.21 -5.60
CA LYS A 79 -2.61 7.58 -5.19
C LYS A 79 -2.26 7.87 -3.72
N GLN A 80 -2.00 6.83 -2.91
CA GLN A 80 -1.68 7.04 -1.52
C GLN A 80 -0.29 7.68 -1.37
N PRO A 81 -0.12 8.65 -0.46
CA PRO A 81 1.20 9.12 -0.07
C PRO A 81 2.06 7.94 0.42
N ASN A 82 3.36 7.98 0.15
CA ASN A 82 4.31 6.97 0.64
C ASN A 82 4.71 7.22 2.11
N THR A 83 3.75 7.70 2.91
CA THR A 83 3.90 8.14 4.29
C THR A 83 2.80 7.55 5.16
N CYS A 84 3.10 7.35 6.45
CA CYS A 84 2.09 6.97 7.42
C CYS A 84 1.08 8.10 7.61
N CYS A 85 -0.21 7.80 7.45
CA CYS A 85 -1.31 8.76 7.61
C CYS A 85 -1.43 9.35 9.01
N TYR A 86 -0.87 8.71 10.04
CA TYR A 86 -0.94 9.17 11.42
C TYR A 86 0.30 10.00 11.82
N CYS A 87 1.50 9.41 11.73
CA CYS A 87 2.72 10.05 12.23
C CYS A 87 3.59 10.68 11.14
N GLY A 88 3.25 10.53 9.85
CA GLY A 88 3.97 11.15 8.73
C GLY A 88 5.26 10.46 8.30
N VAL A 89 5.77 9.45 9.02
CA VAL A 89 7.01 8.75 8.62
C VAL A 89 6.87 8.14 7.22
N ASN A 90 7.85 8.36 6.34
CA ASN A 90 7.84 7.74 5.03
C ASN A 90 8.30 6.27 5.08
N GLN A 91 7.87 5.52 4.07
CA GLN A 91 8.17 4.10 3.93
C GLN A 91 9.67 3.79 3.93
N GLU A 92 10.49 4.58 3.25
CA GLU A 92 11.92 4.31 3.09
C GLU A 92 12.69 4.55 4.40
N ASP A 93 12.43 5.69 5.05
CA ASP A 93 13.00 6.04 6.35
C ASP A 93 12.62 5.00 7.41
N ALA A 94 11.38 4.52 7.42
CA ALA A 94 10.94 3.47 8.34
C ALA A 94 11.69 2.14 8.13
N VAL A 95 11.89 1.71 6.87
CA VAL A 95 12.64 0.49 6.52
C VAL A 95 14.10 0.61 6.94
N ASN A 96 14.72 1.73 6.61
CA ASN A 96 16.16 1.95 6.79
C ASN A 96 16.54 2.23 8.24
N SER A 97 15.59 2.64 9.08
CA SER A 97 15.80 2.98 10.50
C SER A 97 16.34 1.82 11.38
N LYS A 98 16.24 0.56 10.93
CA LYS A 98 16.54 -0.65 11.72
C LYS A 98 15.72 -0.78 13.02
N VAL A 99 14.70 0.06 13.24
CA VAL A 99 13.81 -0.03 14.41
C VAL A 99 13.20 -1.42 14.54
N TYR A 100 12.93 -2.06 13.40
CA TYR A 100 12.33 -3.39 13.32
C TYR A 100 13.32 -4.57 13.38
N LYS A 101 14.64 -4.31 13.54
CA LYS A 101 15.69 -5.35 13.48
C LYS A 101 15.49 -6.47 14.51
N ASN A 102 14.94 -6.14 15.68
CA ASN A 102 14.74 -7.08 16.78
C ASN A 102 13.31 -7.59 16.91
N LEU A 103 12.44 -7.37 15.92
CA LEU A 103 11.09 -7.92 15.96
C LEU A 103 11.14 -9.45 15.95
N LYS A 104 10.51 -10.06 16.95
CA LYS A 104 10.36 -11.53 17.05
C LYS A 104 9.66 -12.12 15.81
N ARG A 105 8.75 -11.36 15.19
CA ARG A 105 8.06 -11.73 13.94
C ARG A 105 8.61 -10.91 12.78
N LYS A 106 9.68 -11.42 12.15
CA LYS A 106 10.36 -10.78 11.01
C LYS A 106 9.51 -10.65 9.73
N THR A 107 8.39 -11.37 9.65
CA THR A 107 7.48 -11.38 8.49
C THR A 107 6.46 -10.23 8.48
N ARG A 108 6.38 -9.46 9.58
CA ARG A 108 5.54 -8.26 9.71
C ARG A 108 6.43 -7.03 9.83
N ALA A 109 5.86 -5.85 9.56
CA ALA A 109 6.35 -4.55 10.03
C ALA A 109 7.37 -3.73 9.23
N ILE A 110 7.92 -4.18 8.10
CA ILE A 110 8.93 -3.36 7.40
C ILE A 110 8.28 -2.32 6.47
N SER A 111 7.11 -2.63 5.91
CA SER A 111 6.38 -1.72 5.03
C SER A 111 5.13 -1.13 5.66
N LEU A 112 4.73 0.06 5.23
CA LEU A 112 3.43 0.64 5.49
C LEU A 112 2.34 -0.40 5.17
N GLU A 113 1.42 -0.52 6.11
CA GLU A 113 0.33 -1.48 6.10
C GLU A 113 -0.96 -0.76 5.68
N ILE A 114 -1.89 -1.52 5.10
CA ILE A 114 -3.21 -0.99 4.77
C ILE A 114 -4.04 -1.02 6.04
N GLU A 115 -4.44 0.17 6.47
CA GLU A 115 -5.20 0.39 7.70
C GLU A 115 -6.60 0.91 7.40
N ARG A 116 -7.57 0.52 8.22
CA ARG A 116 -8.94 1.06 8.23
C ARG A 116 -9.01 2.13 9.32
N VAL A 117 -9.22 3.38 8.91
CA VAL A 117 -9.19 4.52 9.84
C VAL A 117 -10.34 4.44 10.84
N VAL A 118 -11.54 4.15 10.33
CA VAL A 118 -12.78 3.95 11.09
C VAL A 118 -12.97 2.45 11.31
N THR A 119 -12.91 2.05 12.58
CA THR A 119 -13.06 0.66 13.04
C THR A 119 -14.37 0.42 13.79
N PHE A 120 -15.05 1.49 14.20
CA PHE A 120 -16.35 1.47 14.88
C PHE A 120 -17.26 2.59 14.34
N PRO A 121 -18.58 2.38 14.21
CA PRO A 121 -19.31 1.12 14.39
C PRO A 121 -18.93 0.06 13.33
N GLU A 122 -19.23 -1.22 13.59
CA GLU A 122 -18.78 -2.34 12.76
C GLU A 122 -19.15 -2.21 11.27
N PHE A 123 -20.34 -1.68 10.97
CA PHE A 123 -20.77 -1.47 9.58
C PHE A 123 -19.93 -0.42 8.82
N LYS A 124 -19.22 0.48 9.52
CA LYS A 124 -18.25 1.40 8.91
C LYS A 124 -16.84 0.78 8.79
N ASN A 125 -16.59 -0.36 9.42
CA ASN A 125 -15.28 -1.04 9.45
C ASN A 125 -14.96 -1.80 8.15
N ILE A 126 -15.01 -1.10 7.02
CA ILE A 126 -14.89 -1.66 5.67
C ILE A 126 -13.51 -1.31 5.09
N TYR A 127 -12.89 -2.25 4.37
CA TYR A 127 -11.75 -1.95 3.50
C TYR A 127 -12.25 -1.26 2.22
N SER A 128 -12.38 0.07 2.24
CA SER A 128 -12.86 0.87 1.11
C SER A 128 -11.88 1.97 0.71
N PRO A 129 -12.02 2.57 -0.48
CA PRO A 129 -11.19 3.72 -0.87
C PRO A 129 -11.24 4.90 0.12
N SER A 130 -12.39 5.15 0.75
CA SER A 130 -12.57 6.27 1.68
C SER A 130 -12.08 5.95 3.10
N ASN A 131 -12.20 4.70 3.56
CA ASN A 131 -11.79 4.30 4.91
C ASN A 131 -10.35 3.76 5.00
N CYS A 132 -9.75 3.33 3.89
CA CYS A 132 -8.38 2.85 3.90
C CYS A 132 -7.34 3.97 3.83
N ARG A 133 -6.23 3.80 4.54
CA ARG A 133 -4.99 4.60 4.44
C ARG A 133 -3.77 3.69 4.58
N LEU A 134 -2.58 4.27 4.40
CA LEU A 134 -1.30 3.60 4.70
C LEU A 134 -0.80 4.03 6.07
N ALA A 135 -0.51 3.06 6.95
CA ALA A 135 0.00 3.31 8.30
C ALA A 135 1.31 2.55 8.54
N CYS A 136 2.25 3.14 9.29
CA CYS A 136 3.42 2.40 9.74
C CYS A 136 2.99 1.38 10.80
N HIS A 137 3.78 0.32 10.96
CA HIS A 137 3.47 -0.76 11.89
C HIS A 137 3.27 -0.26 13.33
N ILE A 138 4.09 0.69 13.79
CA ILE A 138 3.97 1.26 15.14
C ILE A 138 2.60 1.91 15.33
N CYS A 139 2.18 2.78 14.39
CA CYS A 139 0.89 3.45 14.50
C CYS A 139 -0.28 2.47 14.36
N ASN A 140 -0.21 1.53 13.42
CA ASN A 140 -1.26 0.56 13.20
C ASN A 140 -1.53 -0.29 14.46
N ASN A 141 -0.48 -0.82 15.09
CA ASN A 141 -0.66 -1.58 16.34
C ASN A 141 -1.05 -0.71 17.53
N ALA A 142 -0.54 0.52 17.62
CA ALA A 142 -0.82 1.39 18.76
C ALA A 142 -2.24 1.97 18.74
N LYS A 143 -2.82 2.20 17.55
CA LYS A 143 -4.20 2.68 17.44
C LYS A 143 -5.19 1.61 17.88
N SER A 144 -4.98 0.37 17.43
CA SER A 144 -5.97 -0.71 17.58
C SER A 144 -7.34 -0.33 16.99
N ASP A 145 -8.32 -1.16 17.27
CA ASP A 145 -9.73 -0.97 16.98
C ASP A 145 -10.49 -0.08 17.96
N PHE A 146 -9.93 0.20 19.15
CA PHE A 146 -10.62 0.92 20.23
C PHE A 146 -10.39 2.44 20.24
N LEU A 147 -9.34 2.96 19.59
CA LEU A 147 -9.12 4.40 19.49
C LEU A 147 -9.69 4.98 18.20
N THR A 148 -10.45 6.07 18.33
CA THR A 148 -10.77 6.91 17.19
C THR A 148 -9.51 7.61 16.68
N PRO A 149 -9.51 8.06 15.41
CA PRO A 149 -8.40 8.84 14.88
C PRO A 149 -8.14 10.13 15.67
N SER A 150 -9.19 10.75 16.22
CA SER A 150 -9.08 11.97 17.02
C SER A 150 -8.34 11.75 18.34
N GLU A 151 -8.66 10.68 19.07
CA GLU A 151 -7.97 10.28 20.29
C GLU A 151 -6.53 9.85 20.00
N PHE A 152 -6.33 9.10 18.92
CA PHE A 152 -5.02 8.61 18.52
C PHE A 152 -4.06 9.73 18.08
N LYS A 153 -4.57 10.92 17.70
CA LYS A 153 -3.76 12.07 17.26
C LYS A 153 -2.66 12.42 18.26
N PHE A 154 -2.97 12.46 19.55
CA PHE A 154 -2.00 12.82 20.59
C PHE A 154 -0.88 11.79 20.72
N ILE A 155 -1.22 10.50 20.59
CA ILE A 155 -0.24 9.40 20.59
C ILE A 155 0.63 9.48 19.34
N ALA A 156 0.03 9.75 18.17
CA ALA A 156 0.74 9.86 16.91
C ALA A 156 1.74 11.03 16.88
N ILE A 157 1.49 12.15 17.58
CA ILE A 157 2.46 13.23 17.77
C ILE A 157 3.71 12.70 18.50
N GLY A 158 3.52 11.90 19.55
CA GLY A 158 4.63 11.24 20.26
C GLY A 158 5.41 10.30 19.34
N ILE A 159 4.70 9.49 18.53
CA ILE A 159 5.33 8.58 17.56
C ILE A 159 6.08 9.35 16.46
N ASN A 160 5.56 10.49 16.02
CA ASN A 160 6.25 11.36 15.06
C ASN A 160 7.58 11.90 15.62
N LYS A 161 7.59 12.36 16.87
CA LYS A 161 8.84 12.76 17.57
C LYS A 161 9.81 11.60 17.72
N PHE A 162 9.30 10.41 18.06
CA PHE A 162 10.11 9.18 18.11
C PHE A 162 10.78 8.92 16.76
N TRP A 163 10.03 8.96 15.65
CA TRP A 163 10.60 8.74 14.34
C TRP A 163 11.66 9.79 14.03
N SER A 164 11.34 11.06 14.24
CA SER A 164 12.28 12.15 13.97
C SER A 164 13.63 11.96 14.68
N SER A 165 13.59 11.50 15.93
CA SER A 165 14.78 11.14 16.69
C SER A 165 15.50 9.91 16.12
N LYS A 166 14.77 8.83 15.80
CA LYS A 166 15.35 7.57 15.32
C LYS A 166 16.02 7.69 13.97
N ILE A 167 15.43 8.46 13.05
CA ILE A 167 15.98 8.66 11.71
C ILE A 167 16.88 9.91 11.62
N LYS A 168 17.03 10.66 12.72
CA LYS A 168 17.84 11.88 12.82
C LYS A 168 17.47 12.93 11.75
N LYS A 169 16.16 13.09 11.51
CA LYS A 169 15.58 13.97 10.50
C LYS A 169 14.18 14.37 10.94
N GLU A 170 13.79 15.61 10.68
CA GLU A 170 12.42 16.06 10.96
C GLU A 170 11.40 15.27 10.11
N VAL A 171 10.44 14.63 10.78
CA VAL A 171 9.27 14.06 10.16
C VAL A 171 8.13 15.05 10.31
N ILE A 172 7.61 15.57 9.19
CA ILE A 172 6.47 16.49 9.22
C ILE A 172 5.23 15.74 9.71
N PHE A 173 4.61 16.26 10.78
CA PHE A 173 3.38 15.69 11.32
C PHE A 173 2.18 16.06 10.42
N PRO A 174 1.39 15.09 9.94
CA PRO A 174 0.32 15.32 8.96
C PRO A 174 -0.96 15.82 9.64
N ALA A 175 -0.93 17.02 10.24
CA ALA A 175 -2.02 17.54 11.06
C ALA A 175 -3.34 17.68 10.27
N GLU A 176 -3.25 18.07 9.01
CA GLU A 176 -4.37 18.25 8.09
C GLU A 176 -5.06 16.93 7.72
N VAL A 177 -4.33 15.82 7.69
CA VAL A 177 -4.88 14.49 7.38
C VAL A 177 -5.91 14.08 8.44
N TYR A 178 -5.74 14.50 9.69
CA TYR A 178 -6.69 14.22 10.77
C TYR A 178 -8.07 14.85 10.55
N ASN A 179 -8.14 15.96 9.80
CA ASN A 179 -9.42 16.57 9.45
C ASN A 179 -10.18 15.71 8.43
N THR A 180 -9.46 14.91 7.64
CA THR A 180 -10.06 13.99 6.65
C THR A 180 -10.60 12.69 7.26
N PHE A 181 -10.29 12.42 8.52
CA PHE A 181 -10.75 11.20 9.21
C PHE A 181 -12.15 11.33 9.79
N ASN A 182 -12.60 12.55 10.06
CA ASN A 182 -13.89 12.83 10.70
C ASN A 182 -14.97 13.27 9.69
N SER A 183 -14.59 13.50 8.44
CA SER A 183 -15.48 13.85 7.34
C SER A 183 -15.93 12.59 6.61
N GLU A 184 -16.85 11.80 7.20
CA GLU A 184 -17.77 10.81 6.57
C GLU A 184 -18.58 9.98 7.60
#